data_AF-A0A662Q995-F1
#
_entry.id   AF-A0A662Q995-F1
#
_cell.length_a   1.000
_cell.length_b   1.000
_cell.length_c   1.000
_cell.angle_alpha   90.00
_cell.angle_beta   90.00
_cell.angle_gamma   90.00
#
_symmetry.space_group_name_H-M   'P 1'
#
loop_
_entity.id
_entity.type
_entity.pdbx_description
1 polymer ?
#
loop_
_entity_poly.entity_id
_entity_poly.type
_entity_poly.pdbx_seq_one_letter_code
_entity_poly.pdbx_strand_id
1 'polypeptide(L)' 'DEFEYIKISACGPSCCGANWVMSIGAFFQKTTGNLFGLSRFLIEAKVPLLESLSLTSSLEVAIPDGPSLDIGWEFDF' A
#
# COMPACT_ATOMS: atom_id res chain seq x y z
N ASP A 1 -18.32 3.55 -3.66
CA ASP A 1 -18.31 3.22 -2.23
C ASP A 1 -17.72 1.84 -1.98
N GLU A 2 -16.51 1.82 -1.44
CA GLU A 2 -15.89 0.62 -0.87
C GLU A 2 -16.56 0.32 0.48
N PHE A 3 -16.84 -0.95 0.75
CA PHE A 3 -17.52 -1.37 1.99
C PHE A 3 -16.68 -2.30 2.86
N GLU A 4 -15.64 -2.91 2.28
CA GLU A 4 -14.75 -3.86 2.96
C GLU A 4 -13.34 -3.75 2.35
N TYR A 5 -12.32 -3.98 3.17
CA TYR A 5 -10.96 -4.18 2.70
C TYR A 5 -10.21 -5.17 3.58
N ILE A 6 -9.23 -5.85 2.99
CA ILE A 6 -8.30 -6.72 3.70
C ILE A 6 -6.91 -6.14 3.52
N LYS A 7 -6.20 -5.90 4.63
CA LYS A 7 -4.82 -5.40 4.62
C LYS A 7 -3.90 -6.35 5.36
N ILE A 8 -2.80 -6.70 4.72
CA ILE A 8 -1.70 -7.47 5.31
C ILE A 8 -0.47 -6.56 5.33
N SER A 9 0.21 -6.51 6.47
CA SER A 9 1.44 -5.74 6.62
C SER A 9 2.58 -6.66 7.02
N ALA A 10 3.75 -6.42 6.43
CA ALA A 10 5.00 -7.09 6.75
C ALA A 10 6.09 -6.05 7.03
N CYS A 11 7.02 -6.43 7.89
CA CYS A 11 8.20 -5.67 8.26
C CYS A 11 9.44 -6.50 7.88
N GLY A 12 10.52 -5.82 7.51
CA GLY A 12 11.80 -6.47 7.24
C GLY A 12 12.41 -7.21 8.46
N PRO A 13 13.56 -7.88 8.28
CA PRO A 13 14.18 -8.79 9.26
C PRO A 13 14.54 -8.17 10.62
N SER A 14 14.46 -6.85 10.76
CA SER A 14 14.65 -6.09 12.01
C SER A 14 13.31 -5.58 12.58
N CYS A 15 12.25 -6.39 12.55
CA CYS A 15 10.91 -5.95 12.95
C CYS A 15 10.90 -5.36 14.39
N CYS A 16 10.37 -4.14 14.52
CA CYS A 16 10.44 -3.24 15.69
C CYS A 16 11.78 -2.49 15.89
N GLY A 17 12.50 -2.19 14.79
CA GLY A 17 13.80 -1.50 14.81
C GLY A 17 14.27 -0.71 13.56
N ALA A 18 13.51 -0.42 12.48
CA ALA A 18 13.25 -1.32 11.35
C ALA A 18 13.93 -0.82 10.04
N ASN A 19 14.16 -1.70 9.04
CA ASN A 19 14.78 -1.35 7.73
C ASN A 19 13.79 -1.17 6.55
N TRP A 20 12.54 -1.65 6.63
CA TRP A 20 11.43 -1.30 5.73
C TRP A 20 10.10 -1.90 6.21
N VAL A 21 8.99 -1.31 5.76
CA VAL A 21 7.61 -1.77 5.97
C VAL A 21 6.92 -1.87 4.62
N MET A 22 6.17 -2.95 4.39
CA MET A 22 5.33 -3.11 3.20
C MET A 22 3.92 -3.53 3.61
N SER A 23 2.93 -2.95 2.96
CA SER A 23 1.53 -3.28 3.14
C SER A 23 0.87 -3.60 1.81
N ILE A 24 -0.02 -4.58 1.80
CA ILE A 24 -0.84 -4.94 0.64
C ILE A 24 -2.30 -4.91 1.10
N GLY A 25 -3.11 -4.11 0.41
CA GLY A 25 -4.53 -3.96 0.62
C GLY A 25 -5.34 -4.40 -0.60
N ALA A 26 -6.47 -5.07 -0.38
CA ALA A 26 -7.49 -5.35 -1.39
C ALA A 26 -8.81 -4.74 -0.93
N PHE A 27 -9.46 -3.97 -1.80
CA PHE A 27 -10.67 -3.21 -1.49
C PHE A 27 -11.88 -3.68 -2.31
N PHE A 28 -13.04 -3.78 -1.68
CA PHE A 28 -14.26 -4.35 -2.25
C PHE A 28 -15.41 -3.34 -2.22
N GLN A 29 -16.17 -3.29 -3.32
CA GLN A 29 -17.37 -2.48 -3.51
C GLN A 29 -18.61 -3.37 -3.64
N LYS A 30 -19.78 -2.86 -3.25
CA LYS A 30 -21.03 -3.64 -3.20
C LYS A 30 -21.53 -4.05 -4.60
N THR A 31 -21.12 -3.33 -5.63
CA THR A 31 -21.62 -3.51 -7.00
C THR A 31 -21.02 -4.77 -7.62
N THR A 32 -21.88 -5.72 -7.98
CA THR A 32 -21.51 -6.96 -8.66
C THR A 32 -21.13 -6.68 -10.11
N GLY A 33 -19.89 -6.97 -10.49
CA GLY A 33 -19.38 -6.79 -11.85
C GLY A 33 -17.94 -7.29 -12.01
N ASN A 34 -17.10 -7.06 -10.99
CA ASN A 34 -15.74 -7.58 -10.89
C ASN A 34 -15.67 -8.83 -10.00
N LEU A 35 -14.52 -9.54 -9.97
CA LEU A 35 -14.24 -10.69 -9.09
C LEU A 35 -14.63 -10.37 -7.64
N PHE A 36 -15.80 -10.86 -7.20
CA PHE A 36 -16.34 -10.64 -5.85
C PHE A 36 -16.47 -9.16 -5.43
N GLY A 37 -16.69 -8.24 -6.38
CA GLY A 37 -16.76 -6.82 -6.08
C GLY A 37 -15.41 -6.15 -5.82
N LEU A 38 -14.29 -6.79 -6.16
CA LEU A 38 -12.96 -6.19 -6.06
C LEU A 38 -12.90 -4.89 -6.90
N SER A 39 -12.47 -3.81 -6.25
CA SER A 39 -12.39 -2.46 -6.83
C SER A 39 -10.94 -2.04 -7.08
N ARG A 40 -10.04 -2.28 -6.12
CA ARG A 40 -8.61 -1.98 -6.27
C ARG A 40 -7.70 -2.80 -5.37
N PHE A 41 -6.44 -2.88 -5.78
CA PHE A 41 -5.32 -3.25 -4.91
C PHE A 41 -4.50 -2.02 -4.57
N LEU A 42 -3.94 -2.00 -3.36
CA LEU A 42 -3.00 -0.97 -2.92
C LEU A 42 -1.76 -1.65 -2.33
N ILE A 43 -0.58 -1.30 -2.82
CA ILE A 43 0.70 -1.77 -2.27
C ILE A 43 1.45 -0.54 -1.79
N GLU A 44 1.76 -0.49 -0.50
CA GLU A 44 2.50 0.61 0.12
C GLU A 44 3.84 0.07 0.62
N ALA A 45 4.93 0.80 0.40
CA ALA A 45 6.24 0.50 0.95
C ALA A 45 6.86 1.75 1.55
N LYS A 46 7.47 1.62 2.72
CA LYS A 46 8.28 2.66 3.38
C LYS A 46 9.62 2.07 3.76
N VAL A 47 10.70 2.66 3.26
CA VAL A 47 12.08 2.23 3.50
C VAL A 47 12.83 3.39 4.16
N PRO A 48 13.14 3.33 5.47
CA PRO A 48 14.03 4.31 6.09
C PRO A 48 15.43 4.19 5.47
N LEU A 49 15.93 5.29 4.91
CA LEU A 49 17.28 5.37 4.32
C LEU A 49 18.29 5.97 5.30
N LEU A 50 17.85 6.95 6.11
CA LEU A 50 18.59 7.58 7.20
C LEU A 50 17.65 7.72 8.40
N GLU A 51 18.17 8.13 9.56
CA GLU A 51 17.36 8.35 10.78
C GLU A 51 16.21 9.33 10.56
N SER A 52 16.41 10.32 9.68
CA SER A 52 15.45 11.40 9.39
C SER A 52 14.92 11.38 7.94
N LEU A 53 15.17 10.31 7.18
CA LEU A 53 14.78 10.22 5.77
C LEU A 53 14.24 8.83 5.43
N SER A 54 13.01 8.78 4.94
CA SER A 54 12.39 7.58 4.40
C SER A 54 12.02 7.74 2.93
N LEU A 55 12.24 6.69 2.13
CA LEU A 55 11.64 6.52 0.82
C LEU A 55 10.23 5.94 0.99
N THR A 56 9.23 6.51 0.33
CA THR A 56 7.87 5.99 0.30
C THR A 56 7.48 5.63 -1.13
N SER A 57 6.69 4.57 -1.28
CA SER A 57 6.13 4.16 -2.56
C SER A 57 4.72 3.63 -2.36
N SER A 58 3.83 3.98 -3.28
CA SER A 58 2.45 3.51 -3.31
C SER A 58 2.09 3.10 -4.73
N LEU A 59 1.67 1.86 -4.91
CA LEU A 59 1.14 1.36 -6.17
C LEU A 59 -0.33 1.02 -5.96
N GLU A 60 -1.20 1.75 -6.63
CA GLU A 60 -2.61 1.45 -6.72
C GLU A 60 -2.91 0.78 -8.06
N VAL A 61 -3.75 -0.26 -8.06
CA VAL A 61 -4.29 -0.86 -9.28
C VAL A 61 -5.80 -0.80 -9.18
N ALA A 62 -6.39 0.22 -9.79
CA ALA A 62 -7.83 0.42 -9.84
C ALA A 62 -8.44 -0.38 -11.00
N ILE A 63 -9.63 -0.95 -10.79
CA ILE A 63 -10.35 -1.72 -11.80
C ILE A 63 -11.62 -0.94 -12.18
N PRO A 64 -11.79 -0.51 -13.44
CA PRO A 64 -11.00 -0.87 -14.64
C PRO A 64 -9.85 0.09 -14.99
N ASP A 65 -9.61 1.14 -14.20
CA ASP A 65 -8.84 2.32 -14.61
C ASP A 65 -7.32 2.09 -14.75
N GLY A 66 -6.80 0.95 -14.27
CA GLY A 66 -5.41 0.56 -14.42
C GLY A 66 -4.50 0.99 -13.26
N PRO A 67 -3.17 0.88 -13.42
CA PRO A 67 -2.22 1.15 -12.34
C PRO A 67 -1.82 2.63 -12.20
N SER A 68 -1.64 3.09 -10.97
CA SER A 68 -1.02 4.37 -10.59
C SER A 68 0.13 4.11 -9.63
N LEU A 69 1.31 4.70 -9.90
CA LEU A 69 2.50 4.56 -9.06
C LEU A 69 2.95 5.93 -8.56
N ASP A 70 3.04 6.05 -7.24
CA ASP A 70 3.57 7.20 -6.54
C ASP A 70 4.88 6.81 -5.83
N ILE A 71 5.88 7.67 -5.95
CA ILE A 71 7.18 7.55 -5.28
C ILE A 71 7.48 8.88 -4.60
N GLY A 72 7.79 8.83 -3.32
CA GLY A 72 7.98 10.01 -2.48
C GLY A 72 9.10 9.85 -1.45
N TRP A 73 9.34 10.94 -0.73
CA TRP A 73 10.32 11.04 0.33
C TRP A 73 9.67 11.67 1.55
N GLU A 74 9.99 11.16 2.73
CA GLU A 74 9.47 11.64 4.01
C GLU A 74 10.65 12.01 4.90
N PHE A 75 10.60 13.23 5.46
CA PHE A 75 11.64 13.77 6.34
C PHE A 75 11.05 14.00 7.74
N ASP A 76 11.74 13.48 8.76
CA ASP A 76 11.39 13.66 10.17
C ASP A 76 12.35 14.70 10.80
N PHE A 77 11.84 15.66 11.58
CA PHE A 77 12.61 16.77 12.17
C PHE A 77 12.60 16.74 13.70
#